data_AF-A0A497LMV5-F1
#
_entry.id   AF-A0A497LMV5-F1
#
_cell.length_a   1.000
_cell.length_b   1.000
_cell.length_c   1.000
_cell.angle_alpha   90.00
_cell.angle_beta   90.00
_cell.angle_gamma   90.00
#
_symmetry.space_group_name_H-M   'P 1'
#
loop_
_entity.id
_entity.type
_entity.pdbx_description
1 polymer ?
#
loop_
_entity_poly.entity_id
_entity_poly.type
_entity_poly.pdbx_seq_one_letter_code
_entity_poly.pdbx_strand_id
1 'polypeptide(L)'
;VQVYREACHFFETAAVWDPAPLLNAPAVPELNIDSRGKSDEEVLAEAVAAVYDLAADDAALRAATVTGKTERAKNFDRLRAEYSARREFSNTQVGLTEARPEVFDKLRLVGFRVRT
;
A
#
# COMPACT_ATOMS: atom_id res chain seq x y z
N VAL A 1 -6.09 7.26 -14.31
CA VAL A 1 -5.10 8.06 -15.08
C VAL A 1 -4.72 7.47 -16.42
N GLN A 2 -4.43 6.17 -16.52
CA GLN A 2 -3.92 5.59 -17.78
C GLN A 2 -4.91 5.74 -18.95
N VAL A 3 -6.19 5.38 -18.77
CA VAL A 3 -7.23 5.58 -19.80
C VAL A 3 -7.33 7.03 -20.26
N TYR A 4 -7.26 8.00 -19.33
CA TYR A 4 -7.25 9.43 -19.66
C TYR A 4 -6.03 9.81 -20.51
N ARG A 5 -4.82 9.37 -20.11
CA ARG A 5 -3.59 9.65 -20.84
C ARG A 5 -3.61 9.05 -22.24
N GLU A 6 -4.10 7.82 -22.38
CA GLU A 6 -4.22 7.17 -23.69
C GLU A 6 -5.29 7.81 -24.56
N ALA A 7 -6.40 8.26 -23.99
CA ALA A 7 -7.38 9.05 -24.73
C ALA A 7 -6.77 10.37 -25.22
N CYS A 8 -6.05 11.10 -24.35
CA CYS A 8 -5.34 12.31 -24.74
C CYS A 8 -4.34 12.05 -25.87
N HIS A 9 -3.56 10.97 -25.78
CA HIS A 9 -2.63 10.56 -26.82
C HIS A 9 -3.34 10.25 -28.15
N PHE A 10 -4.42 9.46 -28.12
CA PHE A 10 -5.21 9.11 -29.31
C PHE A 10 -5.82 10.34 -30.01
N PHE A 11 -6.29 11.32 -29.25
CA PHE A 11 -6.83 12.57 -29.77
C PHE A 11 -5.77 13.66 -29.97
N GLU A 12 -4.49 13.33 -29.84
CA GLU A 12 -3.35 14.25 -30.02
C GLU A 12 -3.47 15.54 -29.17
N THR A 13 -3.98 15.40 -27.95
CA THR A 13 -4.14 16.52 -27.00
C THR A 13 -3.27 16.35 -25.76
N ALA A 14 -2.94 17.46 -25.12
CA ALA A 14 -2.09 17.46 -23.92
C ALA A 14 -2.86 16.92 -22.70
N ALA A 15 -2.26 15.94 -22.01
CA ALA A 15 -2.80 15.38 -20.78
C ALA A 15 -2.49 16.27 -19.56
N VAL A 16 -3.26 17.35 -19.38
CA VAL A 16 -3.00 18.39 -18.34
C VAL A 16 -3.68 18.15 -16.98
N TRP A 17 -4.61 17.20 -16.89
CA TRP A 17 -5.29 16.89 -15.63
C TRP A 17 -4.42 16.04 -14.69
N ASP A 18 -4.32 16.48 -13.43
CA ASP A 18 -3.67 15.77 -12.33
C ASP A 18 -4.71 15.35 -11.27
N PRO A 19 -4.91 14.04 -11.03
CA PRO A 19 -5.79 13.56 -9.97
C PRO A 19 -5.13 13.42 -8.60
N ALA A 20 -3.81 13.65 -8.46
CA ALA A 20 -3.15 13.51 -7.17
C ALA A 20 -3.84 14.30 -6.03
N PRO A 21 -4.35 15.53 -6.25
CA PRO A 21 -5.08 16.28 -5.22
C PRO A 21 -6.43 15.68 -4.82
N LEU A 22 -6.99 14.75 -5.61
CA LEU A 22 -8.26 14.08 -5.32
C LEU A 22 -8.08 12.86 -4.41
N LEU A 23 -6.83 12.40 -4.23
CA LEU A 23 -6.54 11.25 -3.37
C LEU A 23 -6.44 11.72 -1.91
N ASN A 24 -7.18 11.08 -1.01
CA ASN A 24 -6.98 11.29 0.42
C ASN A 24 -5.53 10.98 0.80
N ALA A 25 -5.00 11.77 1.73
CA ALA A 25 -3.67 11.56 2.31
C ALA A 25 -3.53 10.10 2.80
N PRO A 26 -2.34 9.49 2.62
CA PRO A 26 -2.09 8.16 3.16
C PRO A 26 -2.17 8.19 4.69
N ALA A 27 -2.65 7.10 5.29
CA ALA A 27 -2.70 6.97 6.75
C ALA A 27 -1.30 7.04 7.40
N VAL A 28 -0.28 6.58 6.67
CA VAL A 28 1.13 6.61 7.08
C VAL A 28 1.96 7.30 6.00
N PRO A 29 2.00 8.65 5.97
CA PRO A 29 2.80 9.39 4.98
C PRO A 29 4.30 9.28 5.26
N GLU A 30 4.68 9.18 6.53
CA GLU A 30 6.05 9.07 7.01
C GLU A 30 6.15 7.97 8.06
N LEU A 31 7.27 7.24 8.04
CA LEU A 31 7.59 6.18 8.98
C LEU A 31 9.07 6.25 9.31
N ASN A 32 9.44 6.20 10.59
CA ASN A 32 10.84 6.12 11.00
C ASN A 32 11.10 4.76 11.64
N ILE A 33 12.13 4.06 11.17
CA ILE A 33 12.52 2.73 11.69
C ILE A 33 13.96 2.80 12.17
N ASP A 34 14.18 2.32 13.39
CA ASP A 34 15.51 2.05 13.91
C ASP A 34 15.95 0.65 13.47
N SER A 35 17.01 0.55 12.65
CA SER A 35 17.53 -0.72 12.13
C SER A 35 18.60 -1.36 13.02
N ARG A 36 18.90 -0.81 14.19
CA ARG A 36 19.87 -1.38 15.12
C ARG A 36 19.46 -2.79 15.57
N GLY A 37 20.38 -3.74 15.39
CA GLY A 37 20.18 -5.12 15.81
C GLY A 37 19.11 -5.89 15.03
N LYS A 38 18.46 -5.27 14.04
CA LYS A 38 17.47 -5.92 13.18
C LYS A 38 18.13 -6.42 11.90
N SER A 39 17.74 -7.62 11.48
CA SER A 39 17.94 -8.10 10.12
C SER A 39 17.21 -7.21 9.10
N ASP A 40 17.56 -7.34 7.83
CA ASP A 40 16.90 -6.60 6.76
C ASP A 40 15.43 -7.03 6.62
N GLU A 41 15.15 -8.32 6.82
CA GLU A 41 13.81 -8.90 6.74
C GLU A 41 12.89 -8.38 7.86
N GLU A 42 13.41 -8.18 9.08
CA GLU A 42 12.66 -7.57 10.18
C GLU A 42 12.30 -6.11 9.88
N VAL A 43 13.24 -5.33 9.32
CA VAL A 43 13.00 -3.93 8.92
C VAL A 43 11.96 -3.86 7.80
N LEU A 44 12.05 -4.74 6.81
CA LEU A 44 11.07 -4.84 5.72
C LEU A 44 9.67 -5.21 6.25
N ALA A 45 9.59 -6.21 7.14
CA ALA A 45 8.34 -6.64 7.74
C ALA A 45 7.68 -5.51 8.54
N GLU A 46 8.46 -4.76 9.33
CA GLU A 46 7.99 -3.59 10.06
C GLU A 46 7.46 -2.50 9.12
N ALA A 47 8.20 -2.17 8.06
CA ALA A 47 7.78 -1.16 7.08
C ALA A 47 6.47 -1.55 6.38
N VAL A 48 6.36 -2.80 5.94
CA VAL A 48 5.17 -3.31 5.24
C VAL A 48 3.96 -3.35 6.17
N ALA A 49 4.12 -3.89 7.39
CA ALA A 49 3.03 -4.03 8.35
C ALA A 49 2.51 -2.67 8.83
N ALA A 50 3.37 -1.66 8.93
CA ALA A 50 2.96 -0.30 9.27
C ALA A 50 2.01 0.31 8.23
N VAL A 51 2.16 -0.03 6.95
CA VAL A 51 1.32 0.52 5.86
C VAL A 51 0.11 -0.35 5.55
N TYR A 52 0.23 -1.67 5.72
CA TYR A 52 -0.82 -2.61 5.35
C TYR A 52 -0.85 -3.84 6.26
N ASP A 53 -1.91 -3.92 7.07
CA ASP A 53 -2.19 -5.08 7.90
C ASP A 53 -2.97 -6.14 7.10
N LEU A 54 -2.23 -7.06 6.48
CA LEU A 54 -2.80 -8.21 5.77
C LEU A 54 -3.57 -9.16 6.70
N ALA A 55 -3.19 -9.24 7.98
CA ALA A 55 -3.81 -10.18 8.92
C ALA A 55 -5.24 -9.75 9.29
N ALA A 56 -5.50 -8.45 9.33
CA ALA A 56 -6.85 -7.92 9.51
C ALA A 56 -7.81 -8.37 8.38
N ASP A 57 -7.34 -8.33 7.13
CA ASP A 57 -8.13 -8.78 5.98
C ASP A 57 -8.36 -10.30 5.98
N ASP A 58 -7.33 -11.10 6.33
CA ASP A 58 -7.46 -12.55 6.50
C ASP A 58 -8.49 -12.89 7.60
N ALA A 59 -8.41 -12.21 8.75
CA ALA A 59 -9.36 -12.39 9.84
C ALA A 59 -10.80 -12.05 9.42
N ALA A 60 -10.99 -10.93 8.70
CA ALA A 60 -12.30 -10.53 8.18
C ALA A 60 -12.85 -11.57 7.18
N LEU A 61 -12.00 -12.10 6.29
CA LEU A 61 -12.39 -13.14 5.33
C LEU A 61 -12.79 -14.45 6.04
N ARG A 62 -12.03 -14.87 7.05
CA ARG A 62 -12.37 -16.06 7.86
C ARG A 62 -13.69 -15.86 8.60
N ALA A 63 -13.92 -14.69 9.19
CA ALA A 63 -15.17 -14.36 9.88
C ALA A 63 -16.38 -14.31 8.93
N ALA A 64 -16.18 -13.87 7.68
CA ALA A 64 -17.21 -13.87 6.64
C ALA A 64 -17.57 -15.28 6.13
N THR A 65 -16.76 -16.29 6.43
CA THR A 65 -16.93 -17.66 5.94
C THR A 65 -18.00 -18.41 6.73
N VAL A 66 -19.22 -18.42 6.20
CA VAL A 66 -20.39 -19.12 6.80
C VAL A 66 -20.80 -20.34 5.97
N THR A 67 -21.49 -21.32 6.58
CA THR A 67 -21.86 -22.59 5.93
C THR A 67 -22.66 -22.40 4.64
N GLY A 68 -23.66 -21.52 4.64
CA GLY A 68 -24.55 -21.28 3.49
C GLY A 68 -23.83 -20.64 2.29
N LYS A 69 -23.91 -21.26 1.11
CA LYS A 69 -23.25 -20.79 -0.12
C LYS A 69 -23.65 -19.35 -0.48
N THR A 70 -24.95 -19.05 -0.50
CA THR A 70 -25.48 -17.73 -0.86
C THR A 70 -25.03 -16.66 0.12
N GLU A 71 -25.07 -16.95 1.42
CA GLU A 71 -24.69 -15.98 2.45
C GLU A 71 -23.18 -15.71 2.45
N ARG A 72 -22.38 -16.76 2.23
CA ARG A 72 -20.93 -16.63 2.04
C ARG A 72 -20.59 -15.75 0.85
N ALA A 73 -21.28 -15.91 -0.28
CA ALA A 73 -21.09 -15.07 -1.45
C ALA A 73 -21.42 -13.60 -1.15
N LYS A 74 -22.57 -13.34 -0.52
CA LYS A 74 -22.95 -11.98 -0.09
C LYS A 74 -21.93 -11.35 0.86
N ASN A 75 -21.44 -12.11 1.85
CA ASN A 75 -20.44 -11.60 2.77
C ASN A 75 -19.11 -11.29 2.07
N PHE A 76 -18.67 -12.15 1.15
CA PHE A 76 -17.47 -11.92 0.35
C PHE A 76 -17.61 -10.66 -0.52
N ASP A 77 -18.76 -10.49 -1.18
CA ASP A 77 -19.03 -9.31 -2.00
C ASP A 77 -19.05 -8.04 -1.16
N ARG A 78 -19.63 -8.09 0.05
CA ARG A 78 -19.63 -6.96 0.98
C ARG A 78 -18.22 -6.54 1.41
N LEU A 79 -17.34 -7.49 1.76
CA LEU A 79 -15.94 -7.19 2.09
C LEU A 79 -15.21 -6.44 0.96
N ARG A 80 -15.54 -6.75 -0.29
CA ARG A 80 -14.96 -6.09 -1.47
C ARG A 80 -15.58 -4.73 -1.74
N ALA A 81 -16.90 -4.61 -1.58
CA ALA A 81 -17.63 -3.37 -1.81
C ALA A 81 -17.30 -2.30 -0.76
N GLU A 82 -17.09 -2.72 0.49
CA GLU A 82 -16.81 -1.84 1.64
C GLU A 82 -15.32 -1.84 2.01
N TYR A 83 -14.44 -2.25 1.08
CA TYR A 83 -13.01 -2.38 1.34
C TYR A 83 -12.40 -1.02 1.74
N SER A 84 -11.62 -1.03 2.82
CA SER A 84 -11.02 0.18 3.35
C SER A 84 -9.99 0.78 2.40
N ALA A 85 -9.71 2.08 2.55
CA ALA A 85 -8.73 2.75 1.72
C ALA A 85 -7.31 2.24 2.02
N ARG A 86 -6.77 1.40 1.12
CA ARG A 86 -5.37 0.96 1.12
C ARG A 86 -4.54 1.83 0.18
N ARG A 87 -3.30 2.15 0.59
CA ARG A 87 -2.32 2.85 -0.26
C ARG A 87 -1.14 1.95 -0.58
N GLU A 88 -0.50 2.22 -1.72
CA GLU A 88 0.75 1.55 -2.10
C GLU A 88 1.93 2.15 -1.33
N PHE A 89 3.00 1.37 -1.16
CA PHE A 89 4.19 1.74 -0.38
C PHE A 89 4.88 3.03 -0.87
N SER A 90 4.71 3.37 -2.15
CA SER A 90 5.21 4.62 -2.74
C SER A 90 4.63 5.87 -2.09
N ASN A 91 3.50 5.75 -1.37
CA ASN A 91 2.88 6.84 -0.64
C ASN A 91 3.52 7.09 0.74
N THR A 92 4.39 6.20 1.21
CA THR A 92 5.07 6.30 2.51
C THR A 92 6.55 6.61 2.34
N GLN A 93 7.05 7.59 3.08
CA GLN A 93 8.48 7.89 3.18
C GLN A 93 9.07 7.27 4.45
N VAL A 94 10.00 6.32 4.27
CA VAL A 94 10.70 5.64 5.36
C VAL A 94 12.01 6.36 5.68
N GLY A 95 12.18 6.83 6.91
CA GLY A 95 13.47 7.23 7.47
C GLY A 95 14.12 6.08 8.24
N LEU A 96 15.42 5.88 8.05
CA LEU A 96 16.16 4.82 8.72
C LEU A 96 17.24 5.40 9.64
N THR A 97 17.23 4.97 10.92
CA THR A 97 18.33 5.24 11.85
C THR A 97 19.29 4.04 11.86
N GLU A 98 20.60 4.30 11.81
CA GLU A 98 21.65 3.26 11.62
C GLU A 98 21.44 2.44 10.33
N ALA A 99 21.11 3.15 9.25
CA ALA A 99 20.82 2.56 7.96
C ALA A 99 22.03 1.82 7.39
N ARG A 100 21.84 0.54 7.08
CA ARG A 100 22.78 -0.21 6.23
C ARG A 100 22.38 -0.04 4.75
N PRO A 101 23.33 0.07 3.82
CA PRO A 101 23.03 0.24 2.40
C PRO A 101 22.08 -0.84 1.85
N GLU A 102 22.24 -2.09 2.30
CA GLU A 102 21.47 -3.23 1.79
C GLU A 102 19.98 -3.11 2.11
N VAL A 103 19.61 -2.75 3.34
CA VAL A 103 18.20 -2.61 3.74
C VAL A 103 17.56 -1.36 3.13
N PHE A 104 18.34 -0.30 2.95
CA PHE A 104 17.90 0.91 2.26
C PHE A 104 17.49 0.61 0.82
N ASP A 105 18.33 -0.12 0.08
CA ASP A 105 18.06 -0.51 -1.30
C ASP A 105 16.89 -1.49 -1.40
N LYS A 106 16.81 -2.48 -0.49
CA LYS A 106 15.67 -3.42 -0.42
C LYS A 106 14.34 -2.68 -0.25
N LEU A 107 14.26 -1.70 0.65
CA LEU A 107 13.04 -0.90 0.86
C LEU A 107 12.64 -0.13 -0.40
N ARG A 108 13.61 0.47 -1.12
CA ARG A 108 13.34 1.16 -2.40
C ARG A 108 12.83 0.20 -3.47
N LEU A 109 13.43 -0.98 -3.58
CA LEU A 109 13.03 -2.00 -4.56
C LEU A 109 11.61 -2.53 -4.32
N VAL A 110 11.20 -2.66 -3.05
CA VAL A 110 9.81 -3.02 -2.68
C VAL A 110 8.82 -1.90 -3.01
N GLY A 111 9.30 -0.67 -3.17
CA GLY A 111 8.50 0.47 -3.65
C GLY A 111 8.31 1.58 -2.62
N PHE A 112 8.99 1.54 -1.46
CA PHE A 112 8.99 2.66 -0.52
C PHE A 112 9.82 3.83 -1.04
N ARG A 113 9.42 5.06 -0.68
CA ARG A 113 10.34 6.21 -0.71
C ARG A 113 11.21 6.12 0.53
N VAL A 114 12.53 6.23 0.39
CA VAL A 114 13.45 6.09 1.54
C VAL A 114 14.33 7.34 1.66
N ARG A 115 14.48 7.84 2.88
CA ARG A 115 15.38 8.93 3.26
C ARG A 115 16.38 8.46 4.31
N THR A 116 17.52 9.13 4.36
CA THR A 116 18.50 9.01 5.44
C THR A 116 18.18 9.99 6.57
#